data_AF-A0A7G5C780-F1
#
_entry.id   AF-A0A7G5C780-F1
#
_cell.length_a   1.000
_cell.length_b   1.000
_cell.length_c   1.000
_cell.angle_alpha   90.00
_cell.angle_beta   90.00
_cell.angle_gamma   90.00
#
_symmetry.space_group_name_H-M   'P 1'
#
loop_
_entity.id
_entity.type
_entity.pdbx_description
1 polymer ?
#
loop_
_entity_poly.entity_id
_entity_poly.type
_entity_poly.pdbx_seq_one_letter_code
_entity_poly.pdbx_strand_id
1 'polypeptide(L)'
;MEMFLWTSPGIRRRFGTSASFARDSRSLAANQGLYNGFLAAGLVWGLLHPNVSTGYQIQTFFLVCVVIAAIFGGFTAKRSILYVQGIPALAAWIAVMLAW
;
A
#
# COMPACT_ATOMS: atom_id res chain seq x y z
N MET A 1 0.27 10.88 -2.82
CA MET A 1 -0.55 12.07 -2.45
C MET A 1 -0.73 12.23 -0.95
N GLU A 2 -1.10 11.18 -0.21
CA GLU A 2 -1.33 11.27 1.25
C GLU A 2 -0.08 11.72 2.04
N MET A 3 1.12 11.34 1.60
CA MET A 3 2.37 11.83 2.19
C MET A 3 2.61 13.34 2.06
N PHE A 4 2.28 13.92 0.92
CA PHE A 4 2.50 15.35 0.66
C PHE A 4 1.47 16.22 1.37
N LEU A 5 0.27 15.67 1.58
CA LEU A 5 -0.88 16.36 2.16
C LEU A 5 -1.17 15.94 3.61
N TRP A 6 -0.25 15.22 4.27
CA TRP A 6 -0.45 14.65 5.61
C TRP A 6 -0.92 15.67 6.66
N THR A 7 -0.36 16.89 6.59
CA THR A 7 -0.72 17.97 7.51
C THR A 7 -1.99 18.72 7.12
N SER A 8 -2.65 18.40 6.00
CA SER A 8 -3.84 19.11 5.53
C SER A 8 -5.09 18.76 6.37
N PRO A 9 -6.07 19.69 6.53
CA PRO A 9 -7.28 19.43 7.31
C PRO A 9 -8.08 18.21 6.85
N GLY A 10 -8.16 17.98 5.53
CA GLY A 10 -8.89 16.85 4.96
C GLY A 10 -8.28 15.49 5.30
N ILE A 11 -6.96 15.35 5.15
CA ILE A 11 -6.24 14.11 5.49
C ILE A 11 -6.30 13.87 7.00
N ARG A 12 -6.08 14.91 7.83
CA ARG A 12 -6.20 14.76 9.29
C ARG A 12 -7.58 14.27 9.71
N ARG A 13 -8.66 14.75 9.10
CA ARG A 13 -10.03 14.29 9.41
C ARG A 13 -10.25 12.82 9.01
N ARG A 14 -9.68 12.36 7.89
CA ARG A 14 -9.75 10.95 7.45
C ARG A 14 -8.98 10.00 8.38
N PHE A 15 -7.84 10.46 8.89
CA PHE A 15 -7.00 9.68 9.80
C PHE A 15 -7.32 9.89 11.29
N GLY A 16 -8.19 10.85 11.62
CA GLY A 16 -8.56 11.16 13.00
C GLY A 16 -7.43 11.77 13.83
N THR A 17 -6.48 12.46 13.20
CA THR A 17 -5.27 12.97 13.85
C THR A 17 -5.38 14.44 14.25
N SER A 18 -4.78 14.81 15.39
CA SER A 18 -4.64 16.22 15.77
C SER A 18 -3.66 16.97 14.86
N ALA A 19 -3.72 18.30 14.88
CA ALA A 19 -2.80 19.13 14.11
C ALA A 19 -1.34 19.00 14.60
N SER A 20 -1.12 18.85 15.91
CA SER A 20 0.23 18.62 16.46
C SER A 20 0.78 17.27 15.99
N PHE A 21 0.02 16.19 16.20
CA PHE A 21 0.44 14.86 15.79
C PHE A 21 0.77 14.78 14.29
N ALA A 22 -0.05 15.40 13.44
CA ALA A 22 0.20 15.40 12.00
C ALA A 22 1.47 16.17 11.60
N ARG A 23 1.84 17.23 12.34
CA ARG A 23 3.12 17.93 12.12
C ARG A 23 4.29 17.06 12.56
N ASP A 24 4.20 16.48 13.75
CA ASP A 24 5.30 15.71 14.37
C ASP A 24 5.57 14.40 13.61
N SER A 25 4.53 13.79 13.03
CA SER A 25 4.63 12.54 12.26
C SER A 25 4.83 12.73 10.75
N ARG A 26 5.06 13.97 10.26
CA ARG A 26 5.12 14.26 8.82
C ARG A 26 6.20 13.47 8.08
N SER A 27 7.41 13.41 8.63
CA SER A 27 8.53 12.67 8.02
C SER A 27 8.26 11.17 7.99
N LEU A 28 7.66 10.62 9.06
CA LEU A 28 7.28 9.22 9.13
C LEU A 28 6.21 8.89 8.07
N ALA A 29 5.15 9.69 7.98
CA ALA A 29 4.11 9.52 6.96
C ALA A 29 4.67 9.64 5.53
N ALA A 30 5.65 10.52 5.32
CA ALA A 30 6.34 10.64 4.04
C ALA A 30 7.15 9.39 3.68
N ASN A 31 7.90 8.85 4.64
CA ASN A 31 8.68 7.64 4.41
C ASN A 31 7.77 6.42 4.14
N GLN A 32 6.67 6.28 4.90
CA GLN A 32 5.66 5.25 4.66
C GLN A 32 5.04 5.36 3.26
N GLY A 33 4.74 6.58 2.81
CA GLY A 33 4.26 6.84 1.46
C GLY A 33 5.26 6.46 0.38
N LEU A 34 6.56 6.70 0.59
CA LEU A 34 7.62 6.35 -0.35
C LEU A 34 7.79 4.83 -0.50
N TYR A 35 7.81 4.09 0.61
CA TYR A 35 7.85 2.61 0.57
C TYR A 35 6.66 2.02 -0.20
N ASN A 36 5.45 2.53 0.06
CA ASN A 36 4.26 2.13 -0.70
C ASN A 36 4.38 2.50 -2.19
N GLY A 37 5.05 3.62 -2.51
CA GLY A 37 5.41 3.99 -3.87
C GLY A 37 6.31 2.96 -4.55
N PHE A 38 7.30 2.41 -3.84
CA PHE A 38 8.15 1.34 -4.37
C PHE A 38 7.37 0.04 -4.61
N LEU A 39 6.43 -0.32 -3.73
CA LEU A 39 5.54 -1.48 -3.95
C LEU A 39 4.73 -1.28 -5.24
N ALA A 40 4.13 -0.11 -5.43
CA ALA A 40 3.37 0.22 -6.64
C ALA A 40 4.26 0.18 -7.90
N ALA A 41 5.47 0.73 -7.84
CA ALA A 41 6.43 0.68 -8.94
C ALA A 41 6.83 -0.76 -9.29
N GLY A 42 7.03 -1.63 -8.29
CA GLY A 42 7.29 -3.05 -8.48
C GLY A 42 6.15 -3.78 -9.19
N LEU A 43 4.89 -3.48 -8.83
CA LEU A 43 3.71 -4.04 -9.50
C LEU A 43 3.59 -3.57 -10.96
N VAL A 44 3.81 -2.28 -11.23
CA VAL A 44 3.83 -1.74 -12.60
C VAL A 44 4.95 -2.37 -13.41
N TRP A 45 6.13 -2.55 -12.82
CA TRP A 45 7.25 -3.24 -13.47
C TRP A 45 6.91 -4.67 -13.82
N GLY A 46 6.33 -5.43 -12.89
CA GLY A 46 5.89 -6.80 -13.15
C GLY A 46 4.80 -6.90 -14.22
N LEU A 47 3.90 -5.91 -14.31
CA LEU A 47 2.85 -5.84 -15.32
C LEU A 47 3.41 -5.56 -16.73
N LEU A 48 4.42 -4.71 -16.83
CA LEU A 48 5.04 -4.29 -18.10
C LEU A 48 6.27 -5.14 -18.48
N HIS A 49 6.58 -6.18 -17.72
CA HIS A 49 7.77 -6.98 -17.95
C HIS A 49 7.63 -7.78 -19.25
N PRO A 50 8.64 -7.78 -20.15
CA PRO A 50 8.54 -8.44 -21.46
C PRO A 50 8.45 -9.97 -21.36
N ASN A 51 9.01 -10.55 -20.30
CA ASN A 51 8.83 -11.96 -19.97
C ASN A 51 7.66 -12.10 -18.98
N VAL A 52 6.59 -12.76 -19.41
CA VAL A 52 5.35 -12.93 -18.63
C VAL A 52 5.62 -13.73 -17.35
N SER A 53 6.49 -14.75 -17.37
CA SER A 53 6.82 -15.56 -16.20
C SER A 53 7.51 -14.77 -15.11
N THR A 54 8.48 -13.96 -15.49
CA THR A 54 9.14 -13.04 -14.56
C THR A 54 8.16 -11.99 -14.06
N GLY A 55 7.31 -11.45 -14.94
CA GLY A 55 6.26 -10.49 -14.57
C GLY A 55 5.30 -11.04 -13.52
N TYR A 56 4.84 -12.27 -13.70
CA TYR A 56 4.00 -13.00 -12.74
C TYR A 56 4.68 -13.16 -11.37
N GLN A 57 5.95 -13.56 -11.35
CA GLN A 57 6.71 -13.71 -10.10
C GLN A 57 6.86 -12.39 -9.36
N ILE A 58 7.18 -11.30 -10.07
CA ILE A 58 7.30 -9.95 -9.50
C ILE A 58 5.95 -9.52 -8.90
N GLN A 59 4.86 -9.60 -9.68
CA GLN A 59 3.53 -9.22 -9.22
C GLN A 59 3.10 -10.02 -7.99
N THR A 60 3.28 -11.35 -8.04
CA THR A 60 2.96 -12.26 -6.92
C THR A 60 3.73 -11.88 -5.66
N PHE A 61 5.04 -11.67 -5.75
CA PHE A 61 5.87 -11.29 -4.61
C PHE A 61 5.36 -10.01 -3.94
N PHE A 62 5.16 -8.95 -4.72
CA PHE A 62 4.70 -7.67 -4.17
C PHE A 62 3.28 -7.74 -3.62
N LEU A 63 2.35 -8.44 -4.28
CA LEU A 63 0.97 -8.59 -3.79
C LEU A 63 0.91 -9.38 -2.47
N VAL A 64 1.70 -10.45 -2.34
CA VAL A 64 1.83 -11.19 -1.08
C VAL A 64 2.38 -10.30 0.04
N CYS A 65 3.42 -9.50 -0.25
CA CYS A 65 3.93 -8.52 0.72
C CYS A 65 2.84 -7.53 1.16
N VAL A 66 2.03 -7.01 0.23
CA VAL A 66 0.93 -6.09 0.56
C VAL A 66 -0.14 -6.77 1.41
N VAL A 67 -0.49 -8.03 1.11
CA VAL A 67 -1.45 -8.80 1.92
C VAL A 67 -0.93 -8.99 3.35
N ILE A 68 0.33 -9.40 3.52
CA ILE A 68 0.96 -9.57 4.84
C ILE A 68 0.99 -8.23 5.61
N ALA A 69 1.40 -7.15 4.94
CA ALA A 69 1.42 -5.82 5.53
C ALA A 69 0.02 -5.34 5.94
N ALA A 70 -1.00 -5.63 5.14
CA ALA A 70 -2.37 -5.29 5.44
C ALA A 70 -2.92 -6.07 6.64
N ILE A 71 -2.58 -7.36 6.75
CA ILE A 71 -2.91 -8.19 7.92
C ILE A 71 -2.27 -7.59 9.17
N PHE A 72 -0.96 -7.38 9.14
CA PHE A 72 -0.22 -6.82 10.28
C PHE A 72 -0.74 -5.42 10.67
N GLY A 73 -0.87 -4.51 9.71
CA GLY A 73 -1.40 -3.16 9.94
C GLY A 73 -2.87 -3.14 10.39
N GLY A 74 -3.66 -4.09 9.92
CA GLY A 74 -5.04 -4.30 10.34
C GLY A 74 -5.20 -4.61 11.83
N PHE A 75 -4.29 -5.44 12.36
CA PHE A 75 -4.26 -5.83 13.77
C PHE A 75 -3.55 -4.80 14.66
N THR A 76 -2.53 -4.10 14.15
CA THR A 76 -1.67 -3.24 14.98
C THR A 76 -2.02 -1.75 14.91
N ALA A 77 -2.56 -1.26 13.79
CA ALA A 77 -2.79 0.16 13.57
C ALA A 77 -4.28 0.50 13.38
N LYS A 78 -4.94 -0.05 12.38
CA LYS A 78 -6.36 0.25 12.11
C LYS A 78 -7.02 -0.85 11.28
N ARG A 79 -8.15 -1.39 11.76
CA ARG A 79 -8.92 -2.44 11.06
C ARG A 79 -9.30 -2.08 9.63
N SER A 80 -9.50 -0.79 9.31
CA SER A 80 -9.80 -0.35 7.94
C SER A 80 -8.72 -0.71 6.92
N ILE A 81 -7.47 -0.96 7.35
CA ILE A 81 -6.35 -1.35 6.49
C ILE A 81 -6.63 -2.72 5.82
N LEU A 82 -7.26 -3.66 6.53
CA LEU A 82 -7.67 -4.95 5.94
C LEU A 82 -8.58 -4.75 4.73
N TYR A 83 -9.51 -3.80 4.82
CA TYR A 83 -10.50 -3.55 3.77
C TYR A 83 -9.96 -2.67 2.64
N VAL A 84 -9.18 -1.63 2.97
CA VAL A 84 -8.69 -0.65 1.97
C VAL A 84 -7.43 -1.12 1.26
N GLN A 85 -6.60 -1.95 1.89
CA GLN A 85 -5.37 -2.49 1.29
C GLN A 85 -5.44 -4.00 1.09
N GLY A 86 -5.88 -4.75 2.12
CA GLY A 86 -5.86 -6.22 2.10
C GLY A 86 -6.80 -6.82 1.04
N ILE A 87 -8.06 -6.38 1.00
CA ILE A 87 -9.04 -6.89 0.02
C ILE A 87 -8.60 -6.58 -1.43
N PRO A 88 -8.24 -5.35 -1.81
CA PRO A 88 -7.76 -5.07 -3.17
C PRO A 88 -6.51 -5.87 -3.54
N ALA A 89 -5.55 -6.00 -2.62
CA ALA A 89 -4.33 -6.77 -2.88
C ALA A 89 -4.62 -8.26 -3.07
N LEU A 90 -5.49 -8.84 -2.25
CA LEU A 90 -5.90 -10.24 -2.38
C LEU A 90 -6.67 -10.47 -3.69
N ALA A 91 -7.58 -9.56 -4.04
CA ALA A 91 -8.32 -9.65 -5.30
C ALA A 91 -7.39 -9.55 -6.51
N ALA A 92 -6.43 -8.62 -6.50
CA ALA A 92 -5.42 -8.51 -7.54
C ALA A 92 -4.54 -9.77 -7.60
N TRP A 93 -4.17 -10.36 -6.46
CA TRP A 93 -3.37 -11.57 -6.43
C TRP A 93 -4.10 -12.76 -7.04
N ILE A 94 -5.37 -12.95 -6.68
CA ILE A 94 -6.24 -13.97 -7.29
C ILE A 94 -6.35 -13.74 -8.80
N ALA A 95 -6.55 -12.50 -9.24
CA ALA A 95 -6.61 -12.18 -10.67
C ALA A 95 -5.31 -12.54 -11.41
N VAL A 96 -4.14 -12.25 -10.82
CA VAL A 96 -2.84 -12.63 -11.37
C VAL A 96 -2.69 -14.15 -11.46
N MET A 97 -3.16 -14.90 -10.46
CA MET A 97 -3.13 -16.37 -10.46
C MET A 97 -4.06 -16.98 -11.52
N LEU A 98 -5.19 -16.33 -11.82
CA LEU A 98 -6.15 -16.81 -12.83
C LEU A 98 -5.77 -16.42 -14.27
N ALA A 99 -4.99 -15.34 -14.42
CA ALA A 99 -4.52 -14.86 -15.72
C ALA A 99 -3.20 -15.51 -16.17
N TRP A 100 -2.57 -16.29 -15.30
CA TRP A 100 -1.36 -17.06 -15.55
C TRP A 100 -1.70 -18.47 -16.05
#